data_AF-A0A225WTU2-F1
#
_entry.id   AF-A0A225WTU2-F1
#
_cell.length_a   1.000
_cell.length_b   1.000
_cell.length_c   1.000
_cell.angle_alpha   90.00
_cell.angle_beta   90.00
_cell.angle_gamma   90.00
#
_symmetry.space_group_name_H-M   'P 1'
#
loop_
_entity.id
_entity.type
_entity.pdbx_description
1 polymer ?
#
loop_
_entity_poly.entity_id
_entity_poly.type
_entity_poly.pdbx_seq_one_letter_code
_entity_poly.pdbx_strand_id
1 'polypeptide(L)'
;MLLADWEGTKYPMFLLFKSTPAKTKTKQQENDDERHGFGATVWKYEIKALQDQTDCEMFLNAELAIKFLKFDFGDRPNIDDNVLLLWDDFSGHWIDEVLLYAVSINVILLKIPPRYTYVCQPADVLWNKPFKSGLRSLWISRLRDQLVDYRVGSAQREVKRLQLHKKFSMPVKT
;
A
#
# COMPACT_ATOMS: atom_id res chain seq x y z
N MET A 1 2.32 4.65 -3.99
CA MET A 1 3.51 5.02 -4.74
C MET A 1 3.95 6.36 -4.20
N LEU A 2 5.24 6.45 -3.84
CA LEU A 2 5.85 7.69 -3.38
C LEU A 2 6.51 8.34 -4.59
N LEU A 3 6.34 9.64 -4.75
CA LEU A 3 6.91 10.42 -5.86
C LEU A 3 7.64 11.66 -5.32
N ALA A 4 8.83 11.91 -5.85
CA ALA A 4 9.51 13.20 -5.74
C ALA A 4 10.23 13.54 -7.04
N ASP A 5 10.47 14.84 -7.19
CA ASP A 5 11.39 15.36 -8.19
C ASP A 5 12.85 15.31 -7.71
N TRP A 6 13.73 15.80 -8.58
CA TRP A 6 15.16 15.88 -8.36
C TRP A 6 15.57 16.98 -7.36
N GLU A 7 14.69 17.93 -7.06
CA GLU A 7 14.89 18.96 -6.03
C GLU A 7 14.54 18.44 -4.63
N GLY A 8 13.93 17.25 -4.55
CA GLY A 8 13.49 16.63 -3.31
C GLY A 8 12.07 17.04 -2.89
N THR A 9 11.33 17.74 -3.75
CA THR A 9 9.92 18.06 -3.55
C THR A 9 9.13 16.76 -3.58
N LYS A 10 8.36 16.52 -2.52
CA LYS A 10 7.49 15.34 -2.42
C LYS A 10 6.11 15.70 -2.92
N TYR A 11 5.54 14.81 -3.71
CA TYR A 11 4.17 14.94 -4.21
C TYR A 11 3.20 14.15 -3.34
N PRO A 12 1.88 14.46 -3.42
CA PRO A 12 0.83 13.72 -2.74
C PRO A 12 0.98 12.20 -2.92
N MET A 13 0.68 11.43 -1.87
CA MET A 13 0.88 9.98 -1.94
C MET A 13 -0.25 9.30 -2.71
N PHE A 14 0.10 8.44 -3.67
CA PHE A 14 -0.88 7.63 -4.39
C PHE A 14 -0.98 6.22 -3.80
N LEU A 15 -1.93 5.94 -2.91
CA LEU A 15 -2.09 4.65 -2.25
C LEU A 15 -2.93 3.67 -3.08
N LEU A 16 -2.38 2.47 -3.28
CA LEU A 16 -3.07 1.36 -3.96
C LEU A 16 -3.56 0.33 -2.96
N PHE A 17 -4.84 -0.03 -3.08
CA PHE A 17 -5.43 -1.15 -2.38
C PHE A 17 -5.87 -2.23 -3.37
N LYS A 18 -5.66 -3.49 -3.01
CA LYS A 18 -6.20 -4.63 -3.77
C LYS A 18 -7.39 -5.21 -3.02
N SER A 19 -8.51 -5.42 -3.70
CA SER A 19 -9.61 -6.23 -3.16
C SER A 19 -10.22 -7.13 -4.23
N THR A 20 -11.05 -8.07 -3.79
CA THR A 20 -11.86 -8.88 -4.69
C THR A 20 -12.88 -7.99 -5.41
N PRO A 21 -13.04 -8.15 -6.74
CA PRO A 21 -14.08 -7.43 -7.48
C PRO A 21 -15.48 -7.72 -6.94
N ALA A 22 -16.40 -6.78 -7.17
CA ALA A 22 -17.81 -6.96 -6.89
C ALA A 22 -18.37 -8.16 -7.69
N LYS A 23 -19.35 -8.85 -7.11
CA LYS A 23 -19.95 -10.06 -7.70
C LYS A 23 -20.65 -9.83 -9.04
N THR A 24 -21.04 -8.59 -9.34
CA THR A 24 -21.73 -8.23 -10.58
C THR A 24 -20.98 -7.12 -11.30
N LYS A 25 -20.93 -7.20 -12.64
CA LYS A 25 -20.24 -6.21 -13.48
C LYS A 25 -20.78 -4.80 -13.27
N THR A 26 -22.11 -4.64 -13.18
CA THR A 26 -22.74 -3.33 -12.93
C THR A 26 -22.27 -2.69 -11.63
N LYS A 27 -22.17 -3.47 -10.54
CA LYS A 27 -21.68 -2.95 -9.25
C LYS A 27 -20.19 -2.64 -9.31
N GLN A 28 -19.42 -3.42 -10.06
CA GLN A 28 -18.00 -3.15 -10.24
C GLN A 28 -17.81 -1.82 -10.98
N GLN A 29 -18.55 -1.61 -12.07
CA GLN A 29 -18.52 -0.35 -12.83
C GLN A 29 -18.87 0.86 -11.95
N GLU A 30 -19.98 0.78 -11.20
CA GLU A 30 -20.39 1.83 -10.27
C GLU A 30 -19.31 2.12 -9.21
N ASN A 31 -18.67 1.07 -8.66
CA ASN A 31 -17.55 1.26 -7.75
C ASN A 31 -16.37 1.94 -8.43
N ASP A 32 -16.03 1.55 -9.66
CA ASP A 32 -14.88 2.08 -10.40
C ASP A 32 -15.04 3.57 -10.72
N ASP A 33 -16.25 3.97 -11.11
CA ASP A 33 -16.57 5.33 -11.55
C ASP A 33 -16.75 6.29 -10.37
N GLU A 34 -17.47 5.89 -9.32
CA GLU A 34 -17.85 6.79 -8.23
C GLU A 34 -16.97 6.66 -6.98
N ARG A 35 -16.31 5.52 -6.82
CA ARG A 35 -15.67 5.11 -5.56
C ARG A 35 -14.27 4.58 -5.77
N HIS A 36 -13.64 4.90 -6.89
CA HIS A 36 -12.25 4.53 -7.18
C HIS A 36 -12.01 3.02 -7.06
N GLY A 37 -13.03 2.22 -7.36
CA GLY A 37 -13.06 0.75 -7.26
C GLY A 37 -13.43 0.20 -5.88
N PHE A 38 -13.53 1.03 -4.84
CA PHE A 38 -13.95 0.62 -3.51
C PHE A 38 -15.46 0.31 -3.44
N GLY A 39 -15.83 -0.67 -2.63
CA GLY A 39 -17.23 -0.95 -2.32
C GLY A 39 -17.85 0.16 -1.48
N ALA A 40 -19.17 0.37 -1.65
CA ALA A 40 -19.95 1.43 -1.01
C ALA A 40 -19.68 1.61 0.50
N THR A 41 -19.62 0.51 1.26
CA THR A 41 -19.41 0.56 2.72
C THR A 41 -18.03 1.10 3.08
N VAL A 42 -16.98 0.52 2.50
CA VAL A 42 -15.58 0.89 2.79
C VAL A 42 -15.32 2.32 2.31
N TRP A 43 -15.84 2.69 1.15
CA TRP A 43 -15.77 4.07 0.65
C TRP A 43 -16.38 5.07 1.63
N LYS A 44 -17.61 4.82 2.06
CA LYS A 44 -18.38 5.73 2.92
C LYS A 44 -17.77 5.90 4.32
N TYR A 45 -17.32 4.80 4.94
CA TYR A 45 -16.95 4.81 6.35
C TYR A 45 -15.44 4.95 6.60
N GLU A 46 -14.60 4.63 5.61
CA GLU A 46 -13.15 4.57 5.81
C GLU A 46 -12.42 5.46 4.81
N ILE A 47 -12.54 5.17 3.52
CA ILE A 47 -11.63 5.73 2.49
C ILE A 47 -11.88 7.22 2.26
N LYS A 48 -13.13 7.63 2.06
CA LYS A 48 -13.43 9.03 1.74
C LYS A 48 -12.96 9.98 2.84
N ALA A 49 -13.25 9.66 4.10
CA ALA A 49 -12.82 10.47 5.23
C ALA A 49 -11.29 10.52 5.35
N LEU A 50 -10.59 9.44 5.00
CA LEU A 50 -9.13 9.41 5.01
C LEU A 50 -8.53 10.28 3.90
N GLN A 51 -9.07 10.24 2.67
CA GLN A 51 -8.65 11.13 1.59
C GLN A 51 -8.96 12.59 1.91
N ASP A 52 -10.13 12.89 2.49
CA ASP A 52 -10.46 14.27 2.88
C ASP A 52 -9.53 14.82 3.98
N GLN A 53 -8.97 13.94 4.83
CA GLN A 53 -8.09 14.30 5.95
C GLN A 53 -6.60 14.26 5.61
N THR A 54 -6.23 13.63 4.49
CA THR A 54 -4.82 13.40 4.14
C THR A 54 -4.58 13.84 2.71
N ASP A 55 -3.37 14.31 2.40
CA ASP A 55 -2.97 14.62 1.02
C ASP A 55 -2.60 13.33 0.26
N CYS A 56 -3.48 12.32 0.35
CA CYS A 56 -3.28 10.98 -0.19
C CYS A 56 -4.48 10.60 -1.03
N GLU A 57 -4.21 10.14 -2.25
CA GLU A 57 -5.24 9.57 -3.09
C GLU A 57 -5.24 8.04 -3.01
N MET A 58 -6.41 7.44 -2.86
CA MET A 58 -6.58 6.00 -2.65
C MET A 58 -7.36 5.41 -3.81
N PHE A 59 -6.81 4.39 -4.46
CA PHE A 59 -7.43 3.72 -5.61
C PHE A 59 -7.40 2.19 -5.49
N LEU A 60 -8.37 1.56 -6.14
CA LEU A 60 -8.53 0.12 -6.27
C LEU A 60 -8.62 -0.23 -7.77
N ASN A 61 -7.84 -1.22 -8.24
CA ASN A 61 -7.84 -1.87 -9.59
C ASN A 61 -6.70 -1.55 -10.59
N ALA A 62 -6.72 -2.29 -11.72
CA ALA A 62 -5.61 -2.63 -12.61
C ALA A 62 -5.25 -1.60 -13.70
N GLU A 63 -6.10 -0.61 -14.02
CA GLU A 63 -5.76 0.56 -14.88
C GLU A 63 -4.85 1.57 -14.16
N LEU A 64 -4.05 1.08 -13.22
CA LEU A 64 -3.42 1.85 -12.17
C LEU A 64 -2.34 2.80 -12.69
N ALA A 65 -1.58 2.33 -13.67
CA ALA A 65 -0.47 3.05 -14.22
C ALA A 65 -0.94 4.33 -14.94
N ILE A 66 -2.02 4.25 -15.71
CA ILE A 66 -2.62 5.42 -16.37
C ILE A 66 -3.22 6.38 -15.34
N LYS A 67 -3.95 5.87 -14.33
CA LYS A 67 -4.53 6.72 -13.27
C LYS A 67 -3.45 7.46 -12.48
N PHE A 68 -2.35 6.78 -12.15
CA PHE A 68 -1.18 7.40 -11.53
C PHE A 68 -0.58 8.49 -12.43
N LEU A 69 -0.32 8.18 -13.71
CA LEU A 69 0.22 9.16 -14.64
C LEU A 69 -0.69 10.38 -14.81
N LYS A 70 -2.01 10.17 -14.87
CA LYS A 70 -3.00 11.25 -14.99
C LYS A 70 -3.01 12.13 -13.75
N PHE A 71 -3.01 11.51 -12.57
CA PHE A 71 -3.06 12.23 -11.30
C PHE A 71 -1.81 13.11 -11.10
N ASP A 72 -0.61 12.55 -11.31
CA ASP A 72 0.63 13.26 -11.00
C ASP A 72 1.10 14.18 -12.15
N PHE A 73 0.76 13.87 -13.41
CA PHE A 73 1.34 14.56 -14.57
C PHE A 73 0.32 15.04 -15.61
N GLY A 74 -0.95 14.65 -15.52
CA GLY A 74 -1.95 14.90 -16.56
C GLY A 74 -2.43 16.34 -16.66
N ASP A 75 -2.56 17.03 -15.52
CA ASP A 75 -3.06 18.40 -15.43
C ASP A 75 -1.95 19.42 -15.10
N ARG A 76 -0.69 19.07 -15.40
CA ARG A 76 0.44 19.96 -15.12
C ARG A 76 0.40 21.22 -15.98
N PRO A 77 0.77 22.39 -15.44
CA PRO A 77 0.70 23.66 -16.19
C PRO A 77 1.67 23.72 -17.37
N ASN A 78 2.76 22.96 -17.33
CA ASN A 78 3.78 22.87 -18.36
C ASN A 78 3.70 21.55 -19.14
N ILE A 79 2.54 21.29 -19.74
CA ILE A 79 2.28 20.03 -20.45
C ILE A 79 3.20 19.83 -21.66
N ASP A 80 3.68 20.91 -22.29
CA ASP A 80 4.58 20.88 -23.45
C ASP A 80 6.02 20.48 -23.09
N ASP A 81 6.40 20.57 -21.81
CA ASP A 81 7.72 20.17 -21.35
C ASP A 81 7.80 18.65 -21.16
N ASN A 82 8.96 18.09 -21.50
CA ASN A 82 9.26 16.69 -21.22
C ASN A 82 9.55 16.46 -19.74
N VAL A 83 8.87 15.48 -19.14
CA VAL A 83 9.15 15.00 -17.79
C VAL A 83 9.77 13.61 -17.85
N LEU A 84 10.94 13.43 -17.24
CA LEU A 84 11.56 12.11 -17.10
C LEU A 84 11.06 11.43 -15.82
N LEU A 85 10.34 10.32 -15.96
CA LEU A 85 9.88 9.50 -14.85
C LEU A 85 10.72 8.22 -14.75
N LEU A 86 11.44 8.08 -13.63
CA LEU A 86 12.10 6.83 -13.26
C LEU A 86 11.10 5.87 -12.63
N TRP A 87 10.76 4.78 -13.32
CA TRP A 87 9.74 3.84 -12.88
C TRP A 87 10.26 2.41 -12.77
N ASP A 88 9.74 1.62 -11.83
CA ASP A 88 10.20 0.26 -11.61
C ASP A 88 9.78 -0.71 -12.73
N ASP A 89 10.41 -1.88 -12.78
CA ASP A 89 10.17 -2.91 -13.79
C ASP A 89 8.87 -3.73 -13.57
N PHE A 90 7.90 -3.21 -12.83
CA PHE A 90 6.60 -3.88 -12.74
C PHE A 90 5.94 -3.92 -14.11
N SER A 91 5.57 -5.12 -14.57
CA SER A 91 5.10 -5.35 -15.94
C SER A 91 3.90 -4.48 -16.34
N GLY A 92 3.04 -4.12 -15.40
CA GLY A 92 1.89 -3.24 -15.64
C GLY A 92 2.25 -1.80 -15.99
N HIS A 93 3.48 -1.35 -15.72
CA HIS A 93 3.96 -0.02 -16.12
C HIS A 93 4.38 0.05 -17.60
N TRP A 94 4.55 -1.11 -18.24
CA TRP A 94 5.20 -1.23 -19.55
C TRP A 94 4.27 -1.84 -20.62
N ILE A 95 2.96 -1.78 -20.41
CA ILE A 95 1.94 -2.15 -21.42
C ILE A 95 1.72 -0.99 -22.40
N ASP A 96 1.34 -1.29 -23.63
CA ASP A 96 1.23 -0.31 -24.72
C ASP A 96 0.31 0.86 -24.35
N GLU A 97 -0.80 0.61 -23.66
CA GLU A 97 -1.74 1.66 -23.26
C GLU A 97 -1.10 2.68 -22.30
N VAL A 98 -0.23 2.22 -21.41
CA VAL A 98 0.49 3.08 -20.45
C VAL A 98 1.57 3.87 -21.17
N LEU A 99 2.32 3.23 -22.07
CA LEU A 99 3.37 3.89 -22.84
C LEU A 99 2.78 4.98 -23.74
N LEU A 100 1.70 4.68 -24.45
CA LEU A 100 0.99 5.62 -25.31
C LEU A 100 0.42 6.80 -24.50
N TYR A 101 -0.13 6.53 -23.33
CA TYR A 101 -0.63 7.59 -22.46
C TYR A 101 0.51 8.47 -21.93
N ALA A 102 1.63 7.91 -21.48
CA ALA A 102 2.78 8.69 -21.04
C ALA A 102 3.30 9.62 -22.15
N VAL A 103 3.42 9.10 -23.38
CA VAL A 103 3.81 9.89 -24.55
C VAL A 103 2.83 11.01 -24.85
N SER A 104 1.51 10.78 -24.74
CA SER A 104 0.50 11.80 -25.04
C SER A 104 0.53 12.98 -24.07
N ILE A 105 1.09 12.79 -22.87
CA ILE A 105 1.31 13.82 -21.86
C ILE A 105 2.78 14.21 -21.72
N ASN A 106 3.64 14.01 -22.72
CA ASN A 106 5.08 14.35 -22.69
C ASN A 106 5.85 13.81 -21.45
N VAL A 107 5.49 12.62 -20.97
CA VAL A 107 6.21 11.90 -19.92
C VAL A 107 7.07 10.82 -20.57
N ILE A 108 8.39 10.95 -20.38
CA ILE A 108 9.38 9.96 -20.81
C ILE A 108 9.56 8.96 -19.67
N LEU A 109 9.19 7.71 -19.91
CA LEU A 109 9.38 6.63 -18.94
C LEU A 109 10.78 6.01 -19.08
N LEU A 110 11.53 6.01 -17.99
CA LEU A 110 12.81 5.31 -17.91
C LEU A 110 12.74 4.20 -16.86
N LYS A 111 13.02 2.98 -17.33
CA LYS A 111 12.95 1.77 -16.51
C LYS A 111 14.14 1.68 -15.56
N ILE A 112 13.86 1.53 -14.27
CA ILE A 112 14.88 1.10 -13.31
C ILE A 112 15.20 -0.38 -13.54
N PRO A 113 16.48 -0.76 -13.66
CA PRO A 113 16.85 -2.14 -13.92
C PRO A 113 16.23 -3.12 -12.91
N PRO A 114 15.57 -4.20 -13.38
CA PRO A 114 15.01 -5.20 -12.49
C PRO A 114 16.06 -5.76 -11.55
N ARG A 115 15.64 -6.08 -10.32
CA ARG A 115 16.49 -6.54 -9.21
C ARG A 115 17.47 -5.51 -8.65
N TYR A 116 17.55 -4.30 -9.20
CA TYR A 116 18.42 -3.24 -8.68
C TYR A 116 17.65 -2.06 -8.08
N THR A 117 16.33 -2.15 -7.90
CA THR A 117 15.53 -1.06 -7.31
C THR A 117 16.05 -0.62 -5.94
N TYR A 118 16.51 -1.57 -5.11
CA TYR A 118 17.08 -1.28 -3.79
C TYR A 118 18.39 -0.46 -3.79
N VAL A 119 19.00 -0.23 -4.96
CA VAL A 119 20.20 0.60 -5.14
C VAL A 119 19.93 1.77 -6.08
N CYS A 120 19.22 1.51 -7.18
CA CYS A 120 19.06 2.44 -8.29
C CYS A 120 17.78 3.27 -8.20
N GLN A 121 16.78 2.87 -7.40
CA GLN A 121 15.54 3.62 -7.25
C GLN A 121 15.64 4.57 -6.04
N PRO A 122 15.65 5.90 -6.26
CA PRO A 122 15.84 6.86 -5.17
C PRO A 122 14.79 6.74 -4.06
N ALA A 123 13.53 6.52 -4.42
CA ALA A 123 12.44 6.34 -3.45
C ALA A 123 12.67 5.13 -2.53
N ASP A 124 13.24 4.04 -3.05
CA ASP A 124 13.53 2.86 -2.25
C ASP A 124 14.68 3.08 -1.28
N VAL A 125 15.76 3.70 -1.76
CA VAL A 125 16.98 3.94 -0.98
C VAL A 125 16.77 5.02 0.08
N LEU A 126 16.18 6.14 -0.31
CA LEU A 126 16.12 7.34 0.52
C LEU A 126 14.90 7.38 1.43
N TRP A 127 13.78 6.75 1.06
CA TRP A 127 12.55 6.84 1.84
C TRP A 127 12.09 5.49 2.38
N ASN A 128 11.88 4.51 1.50
CA ASN A 128 11.32 3.22 1.94
C ASN A 128 12.27 2.49 2.88
N LYS A 129 13.59 2.51 2.62
CA LYS A 129 14.57 1.86 3.49
C LYS A 129 14.58 2.44 4.91
N PRO A 130 14.77 3.75 5.15
CA PRO A 130 14.72 4.28 6.50
C PRO A 130 13.34 4.11 7.14
N PHE A 131 12.25 4.31 6.40
CA PHE A 131 10.89 4.10 6.89
C PHE A 131 10.66 2.66 7.38
N LYS A 132 10.94 1.66 6.55
CA LYS A 132 10.81 0.23 6.90
C LYS A 132 11.73 -0.16 8.05
N SER A 133 12.94 0.42 8.12
CA SER A 133 13.88 0.16 9.23
C SER A 133 13.37 0.71 10.55
N GLY A 134 12.77 1.90 10.55
CA GLY A 134 12.10 2.48 11.71
C GLY A 134 10.92 1.64 12.18
N LEU A 135 10.01 1.29 11.28
CA LEU A 135 8.87 0.41 11.59
C LEU A 135 9.32 -0.94 12.14
N ARG A 136 10.35 -1.55 11.56
CA ARG A 136 10.92 -2.81 12.05
C ARG A 136 11.45 -2.67 13.47
N SER A 137 12.09 -1.56 13.79
CA SER A 137 12.62 -1.29 15.13
C SER A 137 11.50 -1.16 16.16
N LEU A 138 10.45 -0.41 15.84
CA LEU A 138 9.25 -0.27 16.68
C LEU A 138 8.56 -1.62 16.89
N TRP A 139 8.41 -2.40 15.81
CA TRP A 139 7.83 -3.73 15.85
C TRP A 139 8.62 -4.68 16.76
N ILE A 140 9.95 -4.71 16.64
CA ILE A 140 10.81 -5.51 17.51
C ILE A 140 10.68 -5.07 18.97
N SER A 141 10.64 -3.78 19.25
CA SER A 141 10.43 -3.27 20.62
C SER A 141 9.14 -3.80 21.19
N ARG A 142 8.03 -3.63 20.45
CA ARG A 142 6.71 -4.12 20.87
C ARG A 142 6.69 -5.62 21.13
N LEU A 143 7.34 -6.42 20.27
CA LEU A 143 7.43 -7.87 20.48
C LEU A 143 8.23 -8.22 21.73
N ARG A 144 9.29 -7.48 22.04
CA ARG A 144 10.06 -7.68 23.27
C ARG A 144 9.22 -7.39 24.50
N ASP A 145 8.48 -6.28 24.50
CA ASP A 145 7.59 -5.91 25.60
C ASP A 145 6.52 -6.97 25.83
N GLN A 146 5.88 -7.44 24.75
CA GLN A 146 4.90 -8.53 24.80
C GLN A 146 5.48 -9.84 25.38
N LEU A 147 6.74 -10.16 25.08
CA LEU A 147 7.41 -11.34 25.64
C LEU A 147 7.72 -11.18 27.13
N VAL A 148 8.09 -9.97 27.57
CA VAL A 148 8.29 -9.67 29.00
C VAL A 148 6.96 -9.79 29.74
N ASP A 149 5.91 -9.14 29.26
CA ASP A 149 4.56 -9.20 29.84
C ASP A 149 4.03 -10.63 29.88
N TYR A 150 4.27 -11.40 28.81
CA TYR A 150 3.97 -12.82 28.82
C TYR A 150 4.71 -13.47 29.98
N ARG A 151 6.04 -13.37 30.10
CA ARG A 151 6.80 -14.04 31.17
C ARG A 151 6.34 -13.69 32.59
N VAL A 152 5.92 -12.46 32.86
CA VAL A 152 5.38 -12.04 34.17
C VAL A 152 4.21 -12.93 34.61
N GLY A 153 3.28 -13.26 33.70
CA GLY A 153 2.12 -14.11 34.00
C GLY A 153 2.38 -15.62 33.91
N SER A 154 3.64 -16.06 33.79
CA SER A 154 3.99 -17.47 33.52
C SER A 154 3.52 -18.42 34.63
N ALA A 155 3.76 -18.06 35.90
CA ALA A 155 3.31 -18.85 37.04
C ALA A 155 1.78 -18.98 37.10
N GLN A 156 1.02 -17.90 36.91
CA GLN A 156 -0.44 -17.99 36.89
C GLN A 156 -0.95 -18.83 35.70
N ARG A 157 -0.30 -18.77 34.54
CA ARG A 157 -0.67 -19.60 33.38
C ARG A 157 -0.35 -21.08 33.58
N GLU A 158 0.76 -21.40 34.23
CA GLU A 158 1.10 -22.78 34.64
C GLU A 158 0.00 -23.37 35.53
N VAL A 159 -0.39 -22.62 36.58
CA VAL A 159 -1.47 -23.00 37.50
C VAL A 159 -2.79 -23.19 36.74
N LYS A 160 -3.15 -22.26 35.85
CA LYS A 160 -4.37 -22.37 35.04
C LYS A 160 -4.33 -23.56 34.09
N ARG A 161 -3.17 -23.89 33.50
CA ARG A 161 -2.97 -25.10 32.67
C ARG A 161 -3.19 -26.37 33.47
N LEU A 162 -2.61 -26.47 34.66
CA LEU A 162 -2.76 -27.63 35.54
C LEU A 162 -4.22 -27.81 35.99
N GLN A 163 -4.92 -26.71 36.30
CA GLN A 163 -6.34 -26.74 36.65
C GLN A 163 -7.22 -27.21 35.47
N LEU A 164 -6.97 -26.68 34.27
CA LEU A 164 -7.67 -27.12 33.06
C LEU A 164 -7.40 -28.60 32.78
N HIS A 165 -6.14 -29.04 32.87
CA HIS A 165 -5.79 -30.42 32.60
C HIS A 165 -6.50 -31.38 33.57
N LYS A 166 -6.52 -31.05 34.88
CA LYS A 166 -7.31 -31.82 35.87
C LYS A 166 -8.79 -31.89 35.51
N LYS A 167 -9.38 -30.79 35.04
CA LYS A 167 -10.81 -30.73 34.66
C LYS A 167 -11.15 -31.62 33.47
N PHE A 168 -10.24 -31.75 32.50
CA PHE A 168 -10.44 -32.60 31.31
C PHE A 168 -9.95 -34.05 31.49
N SER A 169 -9.15 -34.33 32.52
CA SER A 169 -8.68 -35.68 32.85
C SER A 169 -9.58 -36.41 33.86
N MET A 170 -10.66 -35.79 34.36
CA MET A 170 -11.63 -36.52 35.18
C MET A 170 -12.44 -37.47 34.29
N PRO A 171 -12.55 -38.76 34.62
CA PRO A 171 -13.37 -39.68 33.86
C PRO A 171 -14.83 -39.22 33.89
N VAL A 172 -15.47 -39.20 32.73
CA VAL A 172 -16.92 -39.01 32.63
C VAL A 172 -17.53 -40.16 33.43
N LYS A 173 -18.22 -39.83 34.53
CA LYS A 173 -18.98 -40.83 35.29
C LYS A 173 -20.07 -41.37 34.36
N THR A 174 -19.85 -42.59 33.86
CA THR A 174 -20.90 -43.46 33.29
C THR A 174 -21.90 -43.85 34.34
#